data_AF-A0A855X5H2-F1
#
_entry.id   AF-A0A855X5H2-F1
#
_cell.length_a   1.000
_cell.length_b   1.000
_cell.length_c   1.000
_cell.angle_alpha   90.00
_cell.angle_beta   90.00
_cell.angle_gamma   90.00
#
_symmetry.space_group_name_H-M   'P 1'
#
loop_
_entity.id
_entity.type
_entity.pdbx_description
1 polymer ?
#
loop_
_entity_poly.entity_id
_entity_poly.type
_entity_poly.pdbx_seq_one_letter_code
_entity_poly.pdbx_strand_id
1 'polypeptide(L)' 'MTHPKLVIGSRGSDLALYQANFIRDILVTRHACDVDIRIIKTAGDRIDNVSFEQMEGKGFFT' A
#
# COMPACT_ATOMS: atom_id res chain seq x y z
N MET A 1 -20.89 -18.55 5.17
CA MET A 1 -20.16 -18.22 3.92
C MET A 1 -18.73 -17.94 4.31
N THR A 2 -17.74 -18.59 3.69
CA THR A 2 -16.32 -18.31 3.96
C THR A 2 -15.96 -17.02 3.25
N HIS A 3 -15.74 -15.94 4.01
CA HIS A 3 -15.32 -14.67 3.41
C HIS A 3 -13.92 -14.82 2.81
N PRO A 4 -13.69 -14.32 1.59
CA PRO A 4 -12.38 -14.43 0.96
C PRO A 4 -11.34 -13.68 1.79
N LYS A 5 -10.19 -14.33 2.02
CA LYS A 5 -9.03 -13.69 2.63
C LYS A 5 -8.37 -12.78 1.60
N LEU A 6 -8.34 -11.48 1.88
CA LEU A 6 -7.75 -10.47 1.03
C LEU A 6 -6.41 -10.01 1.59
N VAL A 7 -5.52 -9.58 0.69
CA VAL A 7 -4.23 -9.00 1.05
C VAL A 7 -4.10 -7.65 0.35
N ILE A 8 -3.94 -6.59 1.14
CA ILE A 8 -3.64 -5.24 0.64
C ILE A 8 -2.13 -5.08 0.62
N GLY A 9 -1.55 -4.95 -0.57
CA GLY A 9 -0.18 -4.45 -0.73
C GLY A 9 -0.14 -2.95 -0.57
N SER A 10 0.70 -2.41 0.32
CA SER A 10 0.89 -0.96 0.48
C SER A 10 2.36 -0.61 0.68
N ARG A 11 2.74 0.64 0.40
CA ARG A 11 4.04 1.17 0.83
C ARG A 11 4.06 1.31 2.36
N GLY A 12 5.27 1.41 2.91
CA GLY A 12 5.50 1.49 4.35
C GLY A 12 5.43 2.90 4.95
N SER A 13 5.22 3.95 4.14
CA SER A 13 5.10 5.31 4.66
C SER A 13 3.79 5.50 5.44
N ASP A 14 3.79 6.41 6.42
CA ASP A 14 2.64 6.65 7.30
C ASP A 14 1.35 6.94 6.53
N LEU A 15 1.43 7.74 5.46
CA LEU A 15 0.27 8.05 4.63
C LEU A 15 -0.23 6.83 3.85
N ALA A 16 0.68 6.00 3.31
CA ALA A 16 0.31 4.79 2.57
C ALA A 16 -0.30 3.73 3.50
N LEU A 17 0.20 3.64 4.73
CA LEU A 17 -0.39 2.79 5.76
C LEU A 17 -1.75 3.32 6.21
N TYR A 18 -1.91 4.63 6.42
CA TYR A 18 -3.21 5.23 6.72
C TYR A 18 -4.24 4.89 5.64
N GLN A 19 -3.89 5.06 4.37
CA GLN A 19 -4.75 4.72 3.23
C GLN A 19 -5.11 3.22 3.21
N ALA A 20 -4.13 2.33 3.44
CA ALA A 20 -4.38 0.89 3.48
C ALA A 20 -5.30 0.49 4.64
N ASN A 21 -5.10 1.07 5.83
CA ASN A 21 -5.97 0.86 6.99
C ASN A 21 -7.39 1.37 6.72
N PHE A 22 -7.55 2.55 6.11
CA PHE A 22 -8.86 3.09 5.76
C PHE A 22 -9.64 2.14 4.84
N ILE A 23 -9.00 1.58 3.81
CA ILE A 23 -9.65 0.61 2.91
C ILE A 23 -9.93 -0.71 3.62
N ARG A 24 -8.99 -1.20 4.44
CA ARG A 24 -9.21 -2.40 5.28
C ARG A 24 -10.48 -2.25 6.12
N ASP A 25 -10.65 -1.12 6.80
CA ASP A 25 -11.77 -0.89 7.70
C ASP A 25 -13.10 -0.90 6.94
N ILE A 26 -13.15 -0.37 5.71
CA ILE A 26 -14.32 -0.46 4.84
C ILE A 26 -14.63 -1.92 4.46
N LEU A 27 -13.62 -2.70 4.06
CA LEU A 27 -13.79 -4.10 3.66
C LEU A 27 -14.26 -4.98 4.82
N VAL A 28 -13.69 -4.78 6.01
CA VAL A 28 -14.10 -5.51 7.22
C VAL A 28 -15.52 -5.12 7.63
N THR A 29 -15.83 -3.82 7.69
CA THR A 29 -17.12 -3.35 8.22
C THR A 29 -18.30 -3.54 7.27
N ARG A 30 -18.11 -3.36 5.96
CA ARG A 30 -19.20 -3.41 4.98
C ARG A 30 -19.32 -4.73 4.24
N HIS A 31 -18.23 -5.52 4.19
CA HIS A 31 -18.18 -6.75 3.39
C HIS A 31 -17.77 -7.99 4.20
N ALA A 32 -17.49 -7.82 5.50
CA ALA A 32 -17.07 -8.89 6.41
C ALA A 32 -15.86 -9.69 5.89
N CYS A 33 -14.97 -9.05 5.13
CA CYS A 33 -13.74 -9.67 4.62
C CYS A 33 -12.70 -9.85 5.74
N ASP A 34 -11.92 -10.93 5.68
CA ASP A 34 -10.65 -11.04 6.42
C ASP A 34 -9.55 -10.39 5.57
N VAL A 35 -8.85 -9.39 6.11
CA VAL A 35 -7.93 -8.54 5.35
C VAL A 35 -6.60 -8.37 6.07
N ASP A 36 -5.52 -8.75 5.40
CA ASP A 36 -4.13 -8.53 5.83
C ASP A 36 -3.50 -7.36 5.07
N ILE A 37 -2.60 -6.60 5.70
CA ILE A 37 -1.84 -5.52 5.06
C ILE A 37 -0.38 -5.95 4.98
N ARG A 38 0.17 -5.99 3.77
CA ARG A 38 1.59 -6.31 3.52
C ARG A 38 2.33 -5.12 2.95
N ILE A 39 3.41 -4.75 3.64
CA ILE A 39 4.31 -3.69 3.18
C ILE A 39 5.11 -4.20 1.98
N ILE A 40 5.10 -3.43 0.90
CA ILE A 40 5.91 -3.63 -0.31
C ILE A 40 6.89 -2.47 -0.42
N LYS A 41 8.17 -2.78 -0.66
CA LYS A 41 9.20 -1.76 -0.91
C LYS A 41 9.27 -1.45 -2.39
N THR A 42 9.15 -0.17 -2.72
CA THR A 42 9.23 0.35 -4.09
C THR A 42 10.61 0.94 -4.37
N ALA A 43 10.92 1.26 -5.63
CA ALA A 43 12.18 1.92 -5.97
C ALA A 43 12.28 3.31 -5.34
N GLY A 44 11.16 4.03 -5.29
CA GLY A 44 11.05 5.36 -4.70
C GLY A 44 11.16 5.38 -3.18
N ASP A 45 11.05 4.24 -2.49
CA ASP A 45 11.33 4.16 -1.04
C ASP A 45 12.83 4.13 -0.72
N ARG A 46 13.69 3.90 -1.72
CA ARG A 46 15.16 3.84 -1.56
C ARG A 46 15.84 5.17 -1.93
N ILE A 47 15.07 6.16 -2.36
CA ILE A 47 15.58 7.40 -2.92
C ILE A 47 15.43 8.49 -1.87
N ASP A 48 16.54 8.81 -1.21
CA ASP A 48 16.66 9.99 -0.36
C ASP A 48 17.38 11.10 -1.16
N ASN A 49 16.83 12.31 -1.17
CA ASN A 49 17.47 13.54 -1.69
C ASN A 49 17.84 13.57 -3.19
N VAL A 50 17.20 12.77 -4.05
CA VAL A 50 17.33 12.89 -5.51
C VAL A 50 16.13 13.68 -6.02
N SER A 51 16.34 14.68 -6.89
CA SER A 51 15.22 15.44 -7.45
C SER A 51 14.36 14.54 -8.33
N PHE A 52 13.05 14.77 -8.37
CA PHE A 52 12.15 14.02 -9.26
C PHE A 52 12.60 14.06 -10.73
N GLU A 53 13.27 15.13 -11.14
CA GLU A 53 13.81 15.31 -12.49
C GLU A 53 15.00 14.37 -12.80
N GLN A 54 15.73 13.93 -11.78
CA GLN A 54 16.85 12.99 -11.91
C GLN A 54 16.38 11.52 -11.89
N MET A 55 15.09 11.28 -11.66
CA MET A 55 14.50 9.94 -11.65
C MET A 55 14.16 9.50 -13.08
N GLU A 56 15.11 8.84 -13.77
CA GLU A 56 14.85 8.25 -15.09
C GLU A 56 14.06 6.93 -14.99
N GLY A 57 12.86 6.88 -15.57
CA GLY A 57 12.02 5.67 -15.62
C GLY A 57 10.54 5.90 -15.29
N LYS A 58 9.79 4.81 -15.08
CA LYS A 58 8.38 4.81 -14.63
C LYS A 58 8.19 3.78 -13.52
N GLY A 59 7.13 3.91 -12.72
CA GLY A 59 6.78 2.92 -11.71
C GLY A 59 7.62 2.98 -10.43
N PHE A 60 8.15 4.15 -10.08
CA PHE A 60 8.98 4.28 -8.88
C PHE A 60 8.24 3.93 -7.60
N PHE A 61 6.93 4.17 -7.54
CA PHE A 61 6.09 3.94 -6.37
C PHE A 61 4.98 2.89 -6.56
N THR A 62 4.97 2.17 -7.70
CA THR A 62 3.90 1.25 -8.11
C THR A 62 4.47 -0.02 -8.73
#